data_AF-A0A661ZGL4-F1
#
_entry.id   AF-A0A661ZGL4-F1
#
_cell.length_a   1.000
_cell.length_b   1.000
_cell.length_c   1.000
_cell.angle_alpha   90.00
_cell.angle_beta   90.00
_cell.angle_gamma   90.00
#
_symmetry.space_group_name_H-M   'P 1'
#
loop_
_entity.id
_entity.type
_entity.pdbx_description
1 polymer ?
#
loop_
_entity_poly.entity_id
_entity_poly.type
_entity_poly.pdbx_seq_one_letter_code
_entity_poly.pdbx_strand_id
1 'polypeptide(L)'
;MKSIEIKEVQSKRDLNKFISFADKLYKGNKYRVPQLHSFEKSTLIKEKNPAFDFCEAKYWLAYRDNKIVGRIAAILNHKSNEIWNEKYMRFGWVDFIDDIEVSSALIKTVEDWAKEKGLTAVHGPLGFTDMDLEGMLVHGFDEIATQATIYNYPYYPEHLEKLGYKKDTDWIQLEIEVPEKVPEKVKRISDLVLKRYDLRILDAKKSKDILPYAKSMFNTLNEGFKDLYGYVALTEKQIDYYVKAYFSIINTKYVCFVLDKNDEVVGFGVTLLSLSEALQKAKGKLFPFGFIHILKALNKNTKIDMLLQGVKPEYINKGVAAVFFNKLMQAYIDNGIKTAISSHALETNKAAIQIFDDYNTRQHLRRRIYIKHFE
;
A
#
# COMPACT_ATOMS: atom_id res chain seq x y z
N MET A 1 -23.89 -9.18 30.34
CA MET A 1 -22.72 -9.49 29.48
C MET A 1 -21.53 -8.70 30.01
N LYS A 2 -20.30 -9.24 29.99
CA LYS A 2 -19.14 -8.49 30.48
C LYS A 2 -18.78 -7.37 29.48
N SER A 3 -18.51 -6.18 30.00
CA SER A 3 -18.14 -5.00 29.21
C SER A 3 -16.82 -5.20 28.46
N ILE A 4 -16.70 -4.55 27.30
CA ILE A 4 -15.43 -4.46 26.57
C ILE A 4 -14.47 -3.54 27.33
N GLU A 5 -13.27 -4.03 27.62
CA GLU A 5 -12.20 -3.26 28.25
C GLU A 5 -11.20 -2.81 27.17
N ILE A 6 -10.96 -1.50 27.06
CA ILE A 6 -9.99 -0.93 26.12
C ILE A 6 -8.68 -0.64 26.86
N LYS A 7 -7.55 -1.14 26.34
CA LYS A 7 -6.21 -0.90 26.90
C LYS A 7 -5.29 -0.27 25.87
N GLU A 8 -4.69 0.85 26.24
CA GLU A 8 -3.63 1.49 25.44
C GLU A 8 -2.37 0.61 25.43
N VAL A 9 -1.70 0.54 24.28
CA VAL A 9 -0.45 -0.18 24.09
C VAL A 9 0.70 0.66 24.64
N GLN A 10 1.21 0.30 25.82
CA GLN A 10 2.25 1.07 26.52
C GLN A 10 3.61 0.36 26.57
N SER A 11 3.70 -0.89 26.12
CA SER A 11 4.92 -1.68 26.21
C SER A 11 5.24 -2.46 24.93
N LYS A 12 6.51 -2.86 24.77
CA LYS A 12 6.92 -3.78 23.69
C LYS A 12 6.13 -5.09 23.71
N ARG A 13 5.73 -5.56 24.90
CA ARG A 13 4.92 -6.77 25.07
C ARG A 13 3.51 -6.56 24.51
N ASP A 14 2.92 -5.41 24.78
CA ASP A 14 1.59 -5.08 24.27
C ASP A 14 1.61 -4.83 22.76
N LEU A 15 2.65 -4.20 22.24
CA LEU A 15 2.82 -4.04 20.78
C LEU A 15 2.93 -5.40 20.08
N ASN A 16 3.63 -6.37 20.67
CA ASN A 16 3.66 -7.73 20.13
C ASN A 16 2.27 -8.39 20.13
N LYS A 17 1.45 -8.15 21.16
CA LYS A 17 0.05 -8.63 21.19
C LYS A 17 -0.80 -7.94 20.13
N PHE A 18 -0.63 -6.63 19.96
CA PHE A 18 -1.30 -5.82 18.95
C PHE A 18 -1.03 -6.35 17.53
N ILE A 19 0.23 -6.60 17.19
CA ILE A 19 0.63 -7.13 15.89
C ILE A 19 0.10 -8.57 15.68
N SER A 20 0.30 -9.44 16.68
CA SER A 20 -0.07 -10.86 16.55
C SER A 20 -1.57 -11.15 16.64
N PHE A 21 -2.40 -10.19 17.05
CA PHE A 21 -3.84 -10.38 17.15
C PHE A 21 -4.47 -10.75 15.80
N ALA A 22 -4.10 -10.06 14.73
CA ALA A 22 -4.61 -10.33 13.39
C ALA A 22 -4.30 -11.78 12.94
N ASP A 23 -3.14 -12.33 13.29
CA ASP A 23 -2.80 -13.71 12.94
C ASP A 23 -3.72 -14.74 13.60
N LYS A 24 -4.21 -14.44 14.81
CA LYS A 24 -5.19 -15.28 15.48
C LYS A 24 -6.57 -15.14 14.85
N LEU A 25 -6.98 -13.91 14.54
CA LEU A 25 -8.29 -13.59 13.97
C LEU A 25 -8.49 -14.21 12.58
N TYR A 26 -7.46 -14.18 11.74
CA TYR A 26 -7.51 -14.72 10.37
C TYR A 26 -6.91 -16.12 10.26
N LYS A 27 -6.81 -16.86 11.37
CA LYS A 27 -6.30 -18.22 11.34
C LYS A 27 -7.20 -19.08 10.43
N GLY A 28 -6.63 -19.61 9.35
CA GLY A 28 -7.34 -20.44 8.38
C GLY A 28 -8.04 -19.66 7.25
N ASN A 29 -8.00 -18.33 7.27
CA ASN A 29 -8.46 -17.53 6.14
C ASN A 29 -7.51 -17.75 4.93
N LYS A 30 -8.08 -18.06 3.76
CA LYS A 30 -7.33 -18.40 2.53
C LYS A 30 -6.81 -17.18 1.76
N TYR A 31 -7.29 -15.99 2.09
CA TYR A 31 -7.21 -14.79 1.26
C TYR A 31 -6.34 -13.69 1.88
N ARG A 32 -6.29 -13.61 3.21
CA ARG A 32 -5.39 -12.67 3.90
C ARG A 32 -3.94 -13.02 3.64
N VAL A 33 -3.15 -11.99 3.35
CA VAL A 33 -1.69 -12.04 3.34
C VAL A 33 -1.15 -11.38 4.62
N PRO A 34 -0.45 -12.10 5.50
CA PRO A 34 0.12 -11.51 6.70
C PRO A 34 1.36 -10.68 6.38
N GLN A 35 1.51 -9.53 7.05
CA GLN A 35 2.75 -8.77 7.03
C GLN A 35 3.83 -9.46 7.86
N LEU A 36 5.09 -9.20 7.51
CA LEU A 36 6.20 -9.59 8.37
C LEU A 36 6.14 -8.80 9.67
N HIS A 37 6.16 -9.48 10.81
CA HIS A 37 6.10 -8.82 12.12
C HIS A 37 7.26 -7.84 12.33
N SER A 38 8.42 -8.11 11.76
CA SER A 38 9.57 -7.19 11.81
C SER A 38 9.29 -5.88 11.08
N PHE A 39 8.56 -5.94 9.96
CA PHE A 39 8.18 -4.76 9.18
C PHE A 39 7.13 -3.95 9.94
N GLU A 40 6.03 -4.59 10.37
CA GLU A 40 4.96 -3.93 11.14
C GLU A 40 5.48 -3.31 12.45
N LYS A 41 6.44 -3.95 13.15
CA LYS A 41 7.14 -3.35 14.29
C LYS A 41 7.94 -2.12 13.91
N SER A 42 8.59 -2.12 12.75
CA SER A 42 9.43 -1.00 12.33
C SER A 42 8.58 0.21 11.95
N THR A 43 7.36 -0.03 11.44
CA THR A 43 6.36 1.00 11.18
C THR A 43 5.74 1.58 12.46
N LEU A 44 5.39 0.73 13.44
CA LEU A 44 4.64 1.13 14.64
C LEU A 44 5.53 1.65 15.80
N ILE A 45 6.84 1.50 15.72
CA ILE A 45 7.78 1.98 16.74
C ILE A 45 8.26 3.38 16.37
N LYS A 46 8.00 4.35 17.25
CA LYS A 46 8.32 5.77 17.07
C LYS A 46 9.77 6.02 16.66
N GLU A 47 10.71 5.34 17.31
CA GLU A 47 12.14 5.54 17.09
C GLU A 47 12.65 4.94 15.77
N LYS A 48 11.80 4.21 15.03
CA LYS A 48 12.18 3.49 13.81
C LYS A 48 11.53 4.05 12.54
N ASN A 49 10.40 4.73 12.65
CA ASN A 49 9.65 5.24 11.50
C ASN A 49 9.75 6.77 11.44
N PRO A 50 10.38 7.34 10.40
CA PRO A 50 10.49 8.79 10.27
C PRO A 50 9.16 9.54 10.18
N ALA A 51 8.04 8.86 9.90
CA ALA A 51 6.73 9.51 9.88
C ALA A 51 6.33 10.11 11.25
N PHE A 52 6.92 9.64 12.35
CA PHE A 52 6.71 10.23 13.68
C PHE A 52 7.37 11.60 13.87
N ASP A 53 8.14 12.10 12.90
CA ASP A 53 8.59 13.50 12.88
C ASP A 53 7.39 14.46 12.76
N PHE A 54 6.26 14.01 12.20
CA PHE A 54 5.03 14.80 12.00
C PHE A 54 3.73 14.05 12.35
N CYS A 55 3.81 12.82 12.85
CA CYS A 55 2.67 12.03 13.30
C CYS A 55 2.71 11.80 14.82
N GLU A 56 1.55 11.92 15.46
CA GLU A 56 1.29 11.35 16.77
C GLU A 56 0.41 10.11 16.61
N ALA A 57 0.68 9.04 17.35
CA ALA A 57 -0.15 7.85 17.28
C ALA A 57 -0.34 7.19 18.64
N LYS A 58 -1.51 6.58 18.79
CA LYS A 58 -1.87 5.72 19.90
C LYS A 58 -2.49 4.44 19.37
N TYR A 59 -2.29 3.35 20.10
CA TYR A 59 -2.81 2.03 19.74
C TYR A 59 -3.56 1.43 20.92
N TRP A 60 -4.64 0.73 20.63
CA TRP A 60 -5.44 0.08 21.66
C TRP A 60 -5.76 -1.37 21.31
N LEU A 61 -5.92 -2.15 22.36
CA LEU A 61 -6.42 -3.52 22.33
C LEU A 61 -7.76 -3.57 23.08
N ALA A 62 -8.77 -4.18 22.47
CA ALA A 62 -10.02 -4.50 23.12
C ALA A 62 -9.96 -5.88 23.76
N TYR A 63 -10.41 -5.99 25.00
CA TYR A 63 -10.47 -7.23 25.77
C TYR A 63 -11.90 -7.57 26.17
N ARG A 64 -12.24 -8.86 26.08
CA ARG A 64 -13.39 -9.47 26.74
C ARG A 64 -12.91 -10.73 27.43
N ASP A 65 -13.20 -10.88 28.73
CA ASP A 65 -12.75 -12.04 29.53
C ASP A 65 -11.22 -12.28 29.46
N ASN A 66 -10.43 -11.21 29.56
CA ASN A 66 -8.96 -11.24 29.41
C ASN A 66 -8.45 -11.78 28.05
N LYS A 67 -9.33 -11.96 27.06
CA LYS A 67 -8.97 -12.32 25.68
C LYS A 67 -9.05 -11.08 24.81
N ILE A 68 -8.05 -10.91 23.95
CA ILE A 68 -8.06 -9.84 22.95
C ILE A 68 -9.14 -10.18 21.92
N VAL A 69 -10.04 -9.23 21.70
CA VAL A 69 -11.16 -9.33 20.74
C VAL A 69 -11.09 -8.28 19.64
N GLY A 70 -10.17 -7.32 19.75
CA GLY A 70 -9.90 -6.38 18.67
C GLY A 70 -8.69 -5.48 18.93
N ARG A 71 -8.32 -4.71 17.91
CA ARG A 71 -7.23 -3.74 17.92
C ARG A 71 -7.57 -2.55 17.02
N ILE A 72 -7.02 -1.38 17.33
CA ILE A 72 -7.10 -0.19 16.47
C ILE A 72 -5.93 0.74 16.75
N ALA A 73 -5.45 1.41 15.71
CA ALA A 73 -4.53 2.55 15.80
C ALA A 73 -5.27 3.84 15.46
N ALA A 74 -4.95 4.92 16.17
CA ALA A 74 -5.28 6.27 15.75
C ALA A 74 -4.00 7.04 15.47
N ILE A 75 -4.02 7.87 14.43
CA ILE A 75 -2.87 8.58 13.91
C ILE A 75 -3.28 10.01 13.58
N LEU A 76 -2.73 10.97 14.31
CA LEU A 76 -2.82 12.38 13.99
C LEU A 76 -1.64 12.73 13.09
N ASN A 77 -1.90 12.92 11.80
CA ASN A 77 -0.90 13.30 10.81
C ASN A 77 -0.98 14.82 10.58
N HIS A 78 -0.08 15.58 11.22
CA HIS A 78 -0.08 17.04 11.17
C HIS A 78 0.13 17.57 9.75
N LYS A 79 1.03 16.93 8.99
CA LYS A 79 1.38 17.33 7.62
C LYS A 79 0.22 17.11 6.64
N SER A 80 -0.53 16.01 6.78
CA SER A 80 -1.75 15.76 6.01
C SER A 80 -2.79 16.85 6.28
N ASN A 81 -3.06 17.12 7.56
CA ASN A 81 -4.04 18.13 7.95
C ASN A 81 -3.67 19.54 7.44
N GLU A 82 -2.39 19.88 7.43
CA GLU A 82 -1.89 21.15 6.88
C GLU A 82 -2.07 21.22 5.35
N ILE A 83 -1.62 20.22 4.60
CA ILE A 83 -1.65 20.21 3.12
C ILE A 83 -3.08 20.24 2.60
N TRP A 84 -3.97 19.47 3.21
CA TRP A 84 -5.35 19.30 2.75
C TRP A 84 -6.32 20.28 3.42
N ASN A 85 -5.84 21.14 4.33
CA ASN A 85 -6.64 22.05 5.14
C ASN A 85 -7.78 21.32 5.88
N GLU A 86 -7.42 20.19 6.49
CA GLU A 86 -8.32 19.29 7.20
C GLU A 86 -7.96 19.24 8.69
N LYS A 87 -8.89 18.72 9.50
CA LYS A 87 -8.66 18.48 10.93
C LYS A 87 -9.10 17.07 11.27
N TYR A 88 -8.50 16.08 10.63
CA TYR A 88 -8.94 14.70 10.75
C TYR A 88 -7.99 13.88 11.61
N MET A 89 -8.57 12.92 12.33
CA MET A 89 -7.85 11.81 12.93
C MET A 89 -7.87 10.63 11.97
N ARG A 90 -6.71 10.07 11.63
CA ARG A 90 -6.68 8.81 10.88
C ARG A 90 -6.92 7.65 11.83
N PHE A 91 -7.62 6.61 11.39
CA PHE A 91 -7.57 5.29 12.03
C PHE A 91 -6.93 4.26 11.10
N GLY A 92 -6.29 3.25 11.66
CA GLY A 92 -5.62 2.18 10.90
C GLY A 92 -5.39 0.96 11.78
N TRP A 93 -4.73 -0.08 11.23
CA TRP A 93 -4.48 -1.34 11.95
C TRP A 93 -5.71 -1.84 12.73
N VAL A 94 -6.87 -1.79 12.08
CA VAL A 94 -8.15 -2.12 12.70
C VAL A 94 -8.48 -3.57 12.42
N ASP A 95 -8.63 -4.36 13.49
CA ASP A 95 -9.12 -5.72 13.39
C ASP A 95 -9.99 -6.03 14.60
N PHE A 96 -11.12 -6.71 14.42
CA PHE A 96 -12.04 -7.10 15.48
C PHE A 96 -12.85 -8.33 15.10
N ILE A 97 -13.29 -9.09 16.10
CA ILE A 97 -14.28 -10.17 15.90
C ILE A 97 -15.63 -9.59 15.47
N ASP A 98 -16.47 -10.39 14.82
CA ASP A 98 -17.82 -10.02 14.36
C ASP A 98 -18.78 -9.78 15.55
N ASP A 99 -18.58 -8.65 16.22
CA ASP A 99 -19.34 -8.18 17.36
C ASP A 99 -19.36 -6.65 17.36
N ILE A 100 -20.55 -6.07 17.20
CA ILE A 100 -20.74 -4.63 17.07
C ILE A 100 -20.31 -3.86 18.32
N GLU A 101 -20.38 -4.47 19.52
CA GLU A 101 -19.91 -3.84 20.75
C GLU A 101 -18.40 -3.63 20.71
N VAL A 102 -17.66 -4.58 20.13
CA VAL A 102 -16.19 -4.51 20.01
C VAL A 102 -15.80 -3.41 19.05
N SER A 103 -16.37 -3.39 17.85
CA SER A 103 -16.08 -2.34 16.86
C SER A 103 -16.51 -0.96 17.35
N SER A 104 -17.68 -0.87 18.00
CA SER A 104 -18.16 0.39 18.58
C SER A 104 -17.19 0.93 19.63
N ALA A 105 -16.69 0.08 20.53
CA ALA A 105 -15.76 0.51 21.58
C ALA A 105 -14.41 0.97 21.01
N LEU A 106 -13.87 0.25 20.02
CA LEU A 106 -12.61 0.60 19.35
C LEU A 106 -12.73 1.93 18.59
N ILE A 107 -13.76 2.07 17.77
CA ILE A 107 -13.99 3.28 16.98
C ILE A 107 -14.26 4.49 17.88
N LYS A 108 -15.11 4.34 18.90
CA LYS A 108 -15.36 5.40 19.88
C LYS A 108 -14.07 5.87 20.56
N THR A 109 -13.14 4.95 20.87
CA THR A 109 -11.84 5.32 21.46
C THR A 109 -11.05 6.26 20.55
N VAL A 110 -11.09 6.04 19.23
CA VAL A 110 -10.45 6.93 18.25
C VAL A 110 -11.20 8.25 18.15
N GLU A 111 -12.54 8.22 18.12
CA GLU A 111 -13.37 9.43 18.08
C GLU A 111 -13.14 10.32 19.30
N ASP A 112 -13.07 9.74 20.50
CA ASP A 112 -12.82 10.46 21.75
C ASP A 112 -11.45 11.13 21.72
N TRP A 113 -10.39 10.40 21.31
CA TRP A 113 -9.05 10.99 21.21
C TRP A 113 -8.97 12.08 20.13
N ALA A 114 -9.72 11.94 19.03
CA ALA A 114 -9.82 12.97 18.01
C ALA A 114 -10.46 14.25 18.55
N LYS A 115 -11.55 14.14 19.31
CA LYS A 115 -12.23 15.27 19.96
C LYS A 115 -11.35 15.95 21.01
N GLU A 116 -10.63 15.17 21.82
CA GLU A 116 -9.63 15.70 22.76
C GLU A 116 -8.54 16.53 22.06
N LYS A 117 -8.18 16.16 20.84
CA LYS A 117 -7.22 16.89 19.99
C LYS A 117 -7.84 18.05 19.20
N GLY A 118 -9.14 18.33 19.38
CA GLY A 118 -9.84 19.42 18.67
C GLY A 118 -10.03 19.16 17.18
N LEU A 119 -10.04 17.89 16.77
CA LEU A 119 -10.26 17.47 15.38
C LEU A 119 -11.75 17.37 15.08
N THR A 120 -12.11 17.48 13.79
CA THR A 120 -13.49 17.58 13.32
C THR A 120 -14.01 16.30 12.66
N ALA A 121 -13.16 15.31 12.39
CA ALA A 121 -13.58 14.04 11.82
C ALA A 121 -12.60 12.89 12.13
N VAL A 122 -13.07 11.66 11.89
CA VAL A 122 -12.24 10.45 11.84
C VAL A 122 -12.29 9.86 10.43
N HIS A 123 -11.13 9.52 9.88
CA HIS A 123 -10.92 9.13 8.48
C HIS A 123 -10.06 7.86 8.38
N GLY A 124 -10.44 6.87 7.57
CA GLY A 124 -9.64 5.63 7.46
C GLY A 124 -10.37 4.40 6.89
N PRO A 125 -9.70 3.24 6.82
CA PRO A 125 -8.38 2.99 7.39
C PRO A 125 -7.24 3.55 6.53
N LEU A 126 -6.36 4.33 7.16
CA LEU A 126 -5.17 4.94 6.57
C LEU A 126 -3.94 4.66 7.44
N GLY A 127 -2.76 4.76 6.83
CA GLY A 127 -1.49 4.62 7.52
C GLY A 127 -0.88 5.95 7.94
N PHE A 128 0.40 5.90 8.30
CA PHE A 128 1.22 7.09 8.53
C PHE A 128 1.56 7.80 7.21
N THR A 129 1.73 7.02 6.14
CA THR A 129 2.04 7.49 4.78
C THR A 129 1.31 6.62 3.75
N ASP A 130 1.20 7.09 2.51
CA ASP A 130 0.58 6.34 1.40
C ASP A 130 1.37 5.07 0.99
N MET A 131 2.50 4.79 1.66
CA MET A 131 3.28 3.55 1.51
C MET A 131 2.83 2.46 2.49
N ASP A 132 1.99 2.79 3.49
CA ASP A 132 1.42 1.83 4.42
C ASP A 132 0.21 1.12 3.78
N LEU A 133 -0.33 0.11 4.48
CA LEU A 133 -1.53 -0.56 4.02
C LEU A 133 -2.75 0.31 4.33
N GLU A 134 -3.54 0.60 3.30
CA GLU A 134 -4.70 1.47 3.42
C GLU A 134 -5.94 0.87 2.72
N GLY A 135 -7.11 1.40 3.07
CA GLY A 135 -8.35 1.09 2.38
C GLY A 135 -9.00 -0.21 2.83
N MET A 136 -10.21 -0.10 3.39
CA MET A 136 -10.99 -1.26 3.81
C MET A 136 -11.55 -2.00 2.60
N LEU A 137 -11.34 -3.31 2.53
CA LEU A 137 -11.88 -4.17 1.49
C LEU A 137 -13.42 -4.14 1.51
N VAL A 138 -14.02 -3.82 0.36
CA VAL A 138 -15.48 -3.76 0.14
C VAL A 138 -15.93 -4.66 -1.03
N HIS A 139 -15.00 -5.18 -1.84
CA HIS A 139 -15.28 -6.12 -2.93
C HIS A 139 -14.08 -7.04 -3.17
N GLY A 140 -14.34 -8.32 -3.48
CA GLY A 140 -13.32 -9.35 -3.71
C GLY A 140 -12.86 -10.03 -2.42
N PHE A 141 -13.79 -10.35 -1.51
CA PHE A 141 -13.49 -11.04 -0.24
C PHE A 141 -13.00 -12.49 -0.43
N ASP A 142 -13.24 -13.04 -1.62
CA ASP A 142 -12.86 -14.36 -2.12
C ASP A 142 -11.58 -14.35 -2.98
N GLU A 143 -10.83 -13.25 -2.95
CA GLU A 143 -9.58 -13.07 -3.69
C GLU A 143 -8.40 -12.91 -2.73
N ILE A 144 -7.23 -13.42 -3.12
CA ILE A 144 -6.00 -13.25 -2.33
C ILE A 144 -5.58 -11.77 -2.38
N ALA A 145 -5.43 -11.13 -1.22
CA ALA A 145 -4.90 -9.78 -1.12
C ALA A 145 -3.43 -9.72 -1.58
N THR A 146 -2.93 -8.54 -1.97
CA THR A 146 -1.49 -8.36 -2.22
C THR A 146 -0.78 -7.96 -0.93
N GLN A 147 0.55 -8.12 -0.89
CA GLN A 147 1.36 -7.63 0.23
C GLN A 147 1.19 -6.12 0.47
N ALA A 148 0.84 -5.34 -0.56
CA ALA A 148 0.66 -3.89 -0.47
C ALA A 148 -0.74 -3.48 0.04
N THR A 149 -1.57 -4.42 0.49
CA THR A 149 -2.97 -4.12 0.83
C THR A 149 -3.50 -4.68 2.13
N ILE A 150 -4.53 -4.02 2.65
CA ILE A 150 -5.37 -4.56 3.72
C ILE A 150 -6.26 -5.68 3.18
N TYR A 151 -6.47 -6.70 4.01
CA TYR A 151 -7.59 -7.63 3.91
C TYR A 151 -8.39 -7.57 5.21
N ASN A 152 -9.71 -7.52 5.09
CA ASN A 152 -10.65 -7.60 6.20
C ASN A 152 -11.84 -8.50 5.82
N TYR A 153 -12.53 -9.03 6.82
CA TYR A 153 -13.77 -9.78 6.60
C TYR A 153 -14.92 -8.90 6.06
N PRO A 154 -15.99 -9.49 5.50
CA PRO A 154 -17.14 -8.74 4.95
C PRO A 154 -17.90 -7.88 5.97
N TYR A 155 -17.93 -8.28 7.24
CA TYR A 155 -18.68 -7.55 8.28
C TYR A 155 -18.04 -6.20 8.67
N TYR A 156 -16.77 -5.95 8.33
CA TYR A 156 -16.08 -4.70 8.72
C TYR A 156 -16.74 -3.44 8.12
N PRO A 157 -16.97 -3.37 6.78
CA PRO A 157 -17.78 -2.33 6.16
C PRO A 157 -19.14 -2.13 6.83
N GLU A 158 -19.88 -3.21 7.06
CA GLU A 158 -21.20 -3.15 7.68
C GLU A 158 -21.17 -2.52 9.08
N HIS A 159 -20.14 -2.84 9.87
CA HIS A 159 -19.95 -2.26 11.20
C HIS A 159 -19.66 -0.77 11.11
N LEU A 160 -18.78 -0.32 10.21
CA LEU A 160 -18.49 1.10 10.05
C LEU A 160 -19.74 1.89 9.61
N GLU A 161 -20.49 1.37 8.65
CA GLU A 161 -21.73 2.00 8.17
C GLU A 161 -22.78 2.12 9.29
N LYS A 162 -22.95 1.08 10.12
CA LYS A 162 -23.82 1.12 11.31
C LYS A 162 -23.35 2.13 12.36
N LEU A 163 -22.05 2.41 12.44
CA LEU A 163 -21.47 3.42 13.33
C LEU A 163 -21.52 4.84 12.75
N GLY A 164 -22.16 5.04 11.59
CA GLY A 164 -22.39 6.33 10.95
C GLY A 164 -21.25 6.80 10.05
N TYR A 165 -20.29 5.92 9.74
CA TYR A 165 -19.26 6.22 8.74
C TYR A 165 -19.83 6.13 7.34
N LYS A 166 -19.36 7.02 6.46
CA LYS A 166 -19.75 7.07 5.05
C LYS A 166 -18.54 6.85 4.17
N LYS A 167 -18.77 6.46 2.92
CA LYS A 167 -17.74 6.44 1.89
C LYS A 167 -17.15 7.84 1.75
N ASP A 168 -15.82 7.91 1.78
CA ASP A 168 -15.05 9.05 1.30
C ASP A 168 -14.62 8.79 -0.16
N THR A 169 -13.73 7.81 -0.37
CA THR A 169 -13.23 7.43 -1.70
C THR A 169 -13.03 5.92 -1.83
N ASP A 170 -13.16 5.40 -3.06
CA ASP A 170 -12.78 4.01 -3.37
C ASP A 170 -11.48 3.96 -4.18
N TRP A 171 -10.67 2.93 -3.88
CA TRP A 171 -9.58 2.48 -4.73
C TRP A 171 -9.92 1.18 -5.44
N ILE A 172 -9.56 1.14 -6.71
CA ILE A 172 -9.77 0.02 -7.61
C ILE A 172 -8.43 -0.65 -7.89
N GLN A 173 -8.42 -1.98 -7.93
CA GLN A 173 -7.28 -2.76 -8.36
C GLN A 173 -7.68 -3.67 -9.51
N LEU A 174 -6.83 -3.74 -10.52
CA LEU A 174 -7.02 -4.58 -11.69
C LEU A 174 -6.11 -5.80 -11.62
N GLU A 175 -6.66 -6.94 -11.99
CA GLU A 175 -5.89 -8.10 -12.43
C GLU A 175 -5.76 -8.00 -13.96
N ILE A 176 -4.52 -8.10 -14.43
CA ILE A 176 -4.14 -7.97 -15.84
C ILE A 176 -3.57 -9.31 -16.29
N GLU A 177 -4.14 -9.87 -17.36
CA GLU A 177 -3.56 -11.03 -18.02
C GLU A 177 -2.34 -10.58 -18.83
N VAL A 178 -1.19 -11.21 -18.58
CA VAL A 178 0.02 -10.92 -19.34
C VAL A 178 -0.11 -11.56 -20.73
N PRO A 179 -0.09 -10.78 -21.82
CA PRO A 179 -0.29 -11.30 -23.17
C PRO A 179 0.92 -12.09 -23.64
N GLU A 180 0.81 -12.81 -24.76
CA GLU A 180 1.97 -13.51 -25.35
C GLU A 180 3.00 -12.55 -25.97
N LYS A 181 2.56 -11.35 -26.37
CA LYS A 181 3.39 -10.30 -26.95
C LYS A 181 2.88 -8.94 -26.46
N VAL A 182 3.80 -7.98 -26.28
CA VAL A 182 3.41 -6.61 -25.97
C VAL A 182 2.55 -6.04 -27.12
N PRO A 183 1.42 -5.37 -26.85
CA PRO A 183 0.59 -4.77 -27.89
C PRO A 183 1.39 -3.80 -28.78
N GLU A 184 1.24 -3.93 -30.10
CA GLU A 184 2.04 -3.17 -31.09
C GLU A 184 1.86 -1.65 -30.95
N LYS A 185 0.65 -1.22 -30.53
CA LYS A 185 0.34 0.18 -30.20
C LYS A 185 1.21 0.71 -29.06
N VAL A 186 1.37 -0.07 -27.98
CA VAL A 186 2.19 0.31 -26.81
C VAL A 186 3.66 0.43 -27.21
N LYS A 187 4.18 -0.54 -27.98
CA LYS A 187 5.54 -0.52 -28.52
C LYS A 187 5.79 0.70 -29.42
N ARG A 188 4.88 0.99 -30.36
CA ARG A 188 4.98 2.15 -31.25
C ARG A 188 4.99 3.47 -30.49
N ILE A 189 4.14 3.62 -29.47
CA ILE A 189 4.12 4.83 -28.62
C ILE A 189 5.45 4.95 -27.86
N SER A 190 5.93 3.86 -27.26
CA SER A 190 7.22 3.83 -26.56
C SER A 190 8.36 4.35 -27.44
N ASP A 191 8.51 3.82 -28.66
CA ASP A 191 9.60 4.21 -29.57
C ASP A 191 9.50 5.68 -30.00
N LEU A 192 8.28 6.17 -30.25
CA LEU A 192 8.03 7.58 -30.60
C LEU A 192 8.38 8.51 -29.44
N VAL A 193 7.99 8.18 -28.21
CA VAL A 193 8.21 9.00 -27.02
C VAL A 193 9.69 9.09 -26.68
N LEU A 194 10.41 7.96 -26.72
CA LEU A 194 11.86 7.93 -26.50
C LEU A 194 12.59 8.87 -27.48
N LYS A 195 12.26 8.79 -28.77
CA LYS A 195 12.89 9.65 -29.79
C LYS A 195 12.47 11.11 -29.71
N ARG A 196 11.17 11.39 -29.49
CA ARG A 196 10.62 12.75 -29.53
C ARG A 196 11.14 13.62 -28.38
N TYR A 197 11.34 13.02 -27.22
CA TYR A 197 11.71 13.72 -26.01
C TYR A 197 13.16 13.46 -25.57
N ASP A 198 13.95 12.79 -26.42
CA ASP A 198 15.34 12.43 -26.14
C ASP A 198 15.49 11.72 -24.78
N LEU A 199 14.61 10.74 -24.56
CA LEU A 199 14.55 9.95 -23.34
C LEU A 199 15.24 8.61 -23.55
N ARG A 200 15.79 8.05 -22.47
CA ARG A 200 16.40 6.72 -22.46
C ARG A 200 15.90 5.88 -21.31
N ILE A 201 15.86 4.57 -21.50
CA ILE A 201 15.62 3.63 -20.40
C ILE A 201 16.96 3.35 -19.72
N LEU A 202 17.00 3.36 -18.38
CA LEU A 202 18.17 2.95 -17.61
C LEU A 202 18.48 1.46 -17.86
N ASP A 203 19.71 1.17 -18.30
CA ASP A 203 20.24 -0.19 -18.37
C ASP A 203 20.83 -0.60 -17.01
N ALA A 204 20.00 -1.20 -16.16
CA ALA A 204 20.40 -1.68 -14.84
C ALA A 204 20.44 -3.22 -14.80
N LYS A 205 21.60 -3.78 -14.43
CA LYS A 205 21.80 -5.24 -14.36
C LYS A 205 21.73 -5.76 -12.92
N LYS A 206 22.05 -4.91 -11.94
CA LYS A 206 22.07 -5.22 -10.51
C LYS A 206 21.39 -4.11 -9.72
N SER A 207 20.89 -4.43 -8.53
CA SER A 207 20.22 -3.47 -7.64
C SER A 207 21.07 -2.22 -7.36
N LYS A 208 22.39 -2.37 -7.24
CA LYS A 208 23.34 -1.27 -7.07
C LYS A 208 23.38 -0.27 -8.24
N ASP A 209 22.96 -0.67 -9.44
CA ASP A 209 22.94 0.18 -10.63
C ASP A 209 21.72 1.12 -10.61
N ILE A 210 20.65 0.73 -9.91
CA ILE A 210 19.44 1.53 -9.70
C ILE A 210 19.62 2.52 -8.54
N LEU A 211 20.39 2.13 -7.52
CA LEU A 211 20.53 2.89 -6.28
C LEU A 211 20.89 4.37 -6.44
N PRO A 212 21.78 4.79 -7.38
CA PRO A 212 22.07 6.20 -7.63
C PRO A 212 20.85 7.03 -8.07
N TYR A 213 19.87 6.39 -8.70
CA TYR A 213 18.66 7.02 -9.23
C TYR A 213 17.48 6.97 -8.25
N ALA A 214 17.64 6.29 -7.11
CA ALA A 214 16.55 6.06 -6.17
C ALA A 214 15.94 7.36 -5.62
N LYS A 215 16.78 8.35 -5.29
CA LYS A 215 16.32 9.67 -4.84
C LYS A 215 15.56 10.42 -5.95
N SER A 216 16.11 10.46 -7.17
CA SER A 216 15.44 11.09 -8.32
C SER A 216 14.09 10.42 -8.65
N MET A 217 13.99 9.10 -8.47
CA MET A 217 12.71 8.38 -8.57
C MET A 217 11.69 8.85 -7.51
N PHE A 218 12.07 8.93 -6.24
CA PHE A 218 11.17 9.42 -5.19
C PHE A 218 10.82 10.91 -5.34
N ASN A 219 11.71 11.72 -5.91
CA ASN A 219 11.38 13.10 -6.28
C ASN A 219 10.32 13.13 -7.38
N THR A 220 10.47 12.27 -8.40
CA THR A 220 9.44 12.09 -9.44
C THR A 220 8.10 11.63 -8.87
N LEU A 221 8.12 10.73 -7.87
CA LEU A 221 6.91 10.32 -7.15
C LEU A 221 6.26 11.54 -6.46
N ASN A 222 7.02 12.27 -5.65
CA ASN A 222 6.55 13.45 -4.93
C ASN A 222 5.96 14.51 -5.87
N GLU A 223 6.63 14.80 -6.98
CA GLU A 223 6.18 15.77 -7.98
C GLU A 223 4.93 15.31 -8.72
N GLY A 224 4.89 14.04 -9.13
CA GLY A 224 3.77 13.48 -9.89
C GLY A 224 2.51 13.25 -9.06
N PHE A 225 2.65 13.03 -7.75
CA PHE A 225 1.54 12.70 -6.84
C PHE A 225 1.09 13.90 -6.00
N LYS A 226 1.72 15.07 -6.12
CA LYS A 226 1.44 16.25 -5.28
C LYS A 226 -0.05 16.65 -5.23
N ASP A 227 -0.78 16.45 -6.34
CA ASP A 227 -2.19 16.81 -6.47
C ASP A 227 -3.13 15.58 -6.27
N LEU A 228 -2.57 14.42 -5.95
CA LEU A 228 -3.32 13.18 -5.72
C LEU A 228 -3.98 13.23 -4.34
N TYR A 229 -5.29 13.01 -4.29
CA TYR A 229 -6.07 13.01 -3.05
C TYR A 229 -5.41 12.19 -1.93
N GLY A 230 -5.26 12.81 -0.76
CA GLY A 230 -4.71 12.18 0.45
C GLY A 230 -3.18 12.10 0.49
N TYR A 231 -2.49 12.36 -0.62
CA TYR A 231 -1.05 12.19 -0.72
C TYR A 231 -0.28 13.20 0.14
N VAL A 232 0.76 12.71 0.82
CA VAL A 232 1.70 13.55 1.56
C VAL A 232 3.12 13.28 1.07
N ALA A 233 3.74 14.30 0.45
CA ALA A 233 5.09 14.18 -0.07
C ALA A 233 6.08 13.65 0.97
N LEU A 234 6.87 12.66 0.57
CA LEU A 234 7.89 12.04 1.40
C LEU A 234 9.03 13.02 1.67
N THR A 235 9.48 13.08 2.91
CA THR A 235 10.69 13.82 3.31
C THR A 235 11.95 13.05 2.92
N GLU A 236 13.10 13.73 2.82
CA GLU A 236 14.40 13.08 2.56
C GLU A 236 14.69 11.91 3.52
N LYS A 237 14.38 12.06 4.81
CA LYS A 237 14.56 10.97 5.79
C LYS A 237 13.69 9.76 5.47
N GLN A 238 12.46 9.96 5.01
CA GLN A 238 11.57 8.88 4.60
C GLN A 238 12.05 8.21 3.31
N ILE A 239 12.54 9.00 2.36
CA ILE A 239 13.16 8.49 1.13
C ILE A 239 14.35 7.60 1.50
N ASP A 240 15.28 8.08 2.32
CA ASP A 240 16.45 7.30 2.75
C ASP A 240 16.04 6.01 3.50
N TYR A 241 15.00 6.08 4.33
CA TYR A 241 14.42 4.93 5.01
C TYR A 241 13.90 3.87 4.03
N TYR A 242 13.10 4.26 3.04
CA TYR A 242 12.53 3.34 2.05
C TYR A 242 13.58 2.78 1.09
N VAL A 243 14.55 3.60 0.67
CA VAL A 243 15.69 3.15 -0.13
C VAL A 243 16.45 2.05 0.60
N LYS A 244 16.79 2.27 1.87
CA LYS A 244 17.49 1.27 2.69
C LYS A 244 16.66 -0.01 2.88
N ALA A 245 15.35 0.11 3.06
CA ALA A 245 14.46 -1.03 3.31
C ALA A 245 14.27 -1.92 2.07
N TYR A 246 14.15 -1.33 0.88
CA TYR A 246 13.64 -2.05 -0.29
C TYR A 246 14.65 -2.19 -1.44
N PHE A 247 15.52 -1.23 -1.70
CA PHE A 247 16.30 -1.22 -2.95
C PHE A 247 17.35 -2.34 -3.05
N SER A 248 17.84 -2.85 -1.91
CA SER A 248 18.83 -3.93 -1.89
C SER A 248 18.28 -5.26 -2.43
N ILE A 249 16.97 -5.48 -2.35
CA ILE A 249 16.29 -6.72 -2.75
C ILE A 249 15.52 -6.59 -4.08
N ILE A 250 15.59 -5.42 -4.73
CA ILE A 250 14.92 -5.20 -6.02
C ILE A 250 15.59 -6.04 -7.11
N ASN A 251 14.75 -6.71 -7.91
CA ASN A 251 15.16 -7.36 -9.14
C ASN A 251 15.02 -6.36 -10.30
N THR A 252 16.14 -5.97 -10.90
CA THR A 252 16.18 -4.93 -11.96
C THR A 252 15.39 -5.31 -13.21
N LYS A 253 15.10 -6.59 -13.44
CA LYS A 253 14.23 -7.05 -14.54
C LYS A 253 12.81 -6.46 -14.46
N TYR A 254 12.35 -6.20 -13.24
CA TYR A 254 10.98 -5.78 -12.95
C TYR A 254 10.90 -4.31 -12.53
N VAL A 255 11.94 -3.54 -12.83
CA VAL A 255 12.01 -2.10 -12.61
C VAL A 255 12.41 -1.40 -13.90
N CYS A 256 11.75 -0.29 -14.19
CA CYS A 256 12.06 0.55 -15.32
C CYS A 256 12.16 1.99 -14.87
N PHE A 257 13.32 2.63 -15.07
CA PHE A 257 13.49 4.07 -14.96
C PHE A 257 13.70 4.66 -16.35
N VAL A 258 12.94 5.69 -16.67
CA VAL A 258 13.06 6.51 -17.88
C VAL A 258 13.76 7.79 -17.49
N LEU A 259 14.88 8.08 -18.15
CA LEU A 259 15.77 9.19 -17.86
C LEU A 259 15.73 10.22 -18.99
N ASP A 260 15.88 11.49 -18.64
CA ASP A 260 16.16 12.55 -19.60
C ASP A 260 17.65 12.67 -19.93
N LYS A 261 17.99 13.67 -20.76
CA LYS A 261 19.38 13.99 -21.15
C LYS A 261 20.31 14.39 -20.00
N ASN A 262 19.77 14.73 -18.83
CA ASN A 262 20.52 15.10 -17.63
C ASN A 262 20.62 13.92 -16.64
N ASP A 263 20.20 12.73 -17.05
CA ASP A 263 20.12 11.53 -16.21
C ASP A 263 19.13 11.64 -15.03
N GLU A 264 18.17 12.56 -15.12
CA GLU A 264 17.08 12.68 -14.16
C GLU A 264 15.97 11.69 -14.49
N VAL A 265 15.42 11.03 -13.47
CA VAL A 265 14.23 10.18 -13.64
C VAL A 265 13.06 11.07 -14.01
N VAL A 266 12.41 10.77 -15.13
CA VAL A 266 11.20 11.47 -15.60
C VAL A 266 9.97 10.57 -15.60
N GLY A 267 10.18 9.26 -15.50
CA GLY A 267 9.13 8.28 -15.33
C GLY A 267 9.67 6.96 -14.83
N PHE A 268 8.87 6.21 -14.09
CA PHE A 268 9.28 4.94 -13.55
C PHE A 268 8.11 3.98 -13.36
N GLY A 269 8.43 2.68 -13.36
CA GLY A 269 7.58 1.61 -12.88
C GLY A 269 8.39 0.64 -12.02
N VAL A 270 7.92 0.37 -10.81
CA VAL A 270 8.53 -0.54 -9.83
C VAL A 270 7.54 -1.65 -9.53
N THR A 271 7.93 -2.88 -9.88
CA THR A 271 7.08 -4.07 -9.73
C THR A 271 7.88 -5.19 -9.08
N LEU A 272 7.23 -6.04 -8.29
CA LEU A 272 7.86 -7.15 -7.59
C LEU A 272 7.08 -8.44 -7.80
N LEU A 273 7.79 -9.56 -7.89
CA LEU A 273 7.15 -10.88 -7.89
C LEU A 273 6.25 -11.01 -6.67
N SER A 274 5.03 -11.51 -6.87
CA SER A 274 4.05 -11.52 -5.79
C SER A 274 4.47 -12.45 -4.66
N LEU A 275 4.63 -11.89 -3.46
CA LEU A 275 5.01 -12.67 -2.28
C LEU A 275 3.80 -13.16 -1.47
N SER A 276 2.59 -12.90 -1.93
CA SER A 276 1.33 -13.17 -1.22
C SER A 276 1.23 -14.60 -0.69
N GLU A 277 1.37 -15.62 -1.55
CA GLU A 277 1.31 -17.02 -1.13
C GLU A 277 2.49 -17.42 -0.24
N ALA A 278 3.67 -16.85 -0.49
CA ALA A 278 4.86 -17.14 0.29
C ALA A 278 4.74 -16.59 1.71
N LEU A 279 4.18 -15.39 1.86
CA LEU A 279 3.89 -14.76 3.14
C LEU A 279 2.80 -15.53 3.91
N GLN A 280 1.76 -16.04 3.23
CA GLN A 280 0.77 -16.93 3.84
C GLN A 280 1.43 -18.20 4.41
N LYS A 281 2.33 -18.83 3.65
CA LYS A 281 3.09 -20.01 4.10
C LYS A 281 4.04 -19.66 5.25
N ALA A 282 4.65 -18.47 5.22
CA ALA A 282 5.55 -17.96 6.26
C ALA A 282 4.82 -17.50 7.54
N LYS A 283 3.51 -17.29 7.50
CA LYS A 283 2.68 -16.87 8.66
C LYS A 283 3.25 -15.66 9.39
N GLY A 284 3.70 -14.66 8.64
CA GLY A 284 4.24 -13.39 9.17
C GLY A 284 5.64 -13.47 9.79
N LYS A 285 6.35 -14.60 9.68
CA LYS A 285 7.68 -14.80 10.29
C LYS A 285 8.68 -15.38 9.30
N LEU A 286 9.86 -14.76 9.20
CA LEU A 286 10.95 -15.26 8.35
C LEU A 286 11.71 -16.45 8.98
N PHE A 287 11.88 -16.45 10.29
CA PHE A 287 12.69 -17.44 11.00
C PHE A 287 11.83 -18.37 11.87
N PRO A 288 12.21 -19.66 12.00
CA PRO A 288 13.42 -20.25 11.43
C PRO A 288 13.32 -20.65 9.94
N PHE A 289 12.13 -20.86 9.37
CA PHE A 289 11.99 -21.45 8.01
C PHE A 289 11.13 -20.67 7.01
N GLY A 290 10.48 -19.57 7.42
CA GLY A 290 9.60 -18.81 6.54
C GLY A 290 10.31 -18.16 5.34
N PHE A 291 11.60 -17.82 5.49
CA PHE A 291 12.42 -17.26 4.42
C PHE A 291 12.53 -18.20 3.19
N ILE A 292 12.41 -19.52 3.39
CA ILE A 292 12.48 -20.52 2.31
C ILE A 292 11.33 -20.30 1.32
N HIS A 293 10.14 -19.99 1.81
CA HIS A 293 8.97 -19.72 0.95
C HIS A 293 9.18 -18.45 0.13
N ILE A 294 9.75 -17.41 0.73
CA ILE A 294 10.06 -16.14 0.06
C ILE A 294 11.11 -16.34 -1.02
N LEU A 295 12.24 -16.99 -0.70
CA LEU A 295 13.29 -17.28 -1.69
C LEU A 295 12.77 -18.15 -2.85
N LYS A 296 11.88 -19.11 -2.57
CA LYS A 296 11.26 -19.92 -3.63
C LYS A 296 10.38 -19.08 -4.54
N ALA A 297 9.57 -18.18 -3.98
CA ALA A 297 8.73 -17.25 -4.75
C ALA A 297 9.54 -16.20 -5.52
N LEU A 298 10.70 -15.76 -5.03
CA LEU A 298 11.58 -14.86 -5.76
C LEU A 298 12.25 -15.53 -6.98
N ASN A 299 12.39 -16.86 -6.96
CA ASN A 299 12.98 -17.63 -8.05
C ASN A 299 11.94 -18.14 -9.06
N LYS A 300 10.77 -18.59 -8.59
CA LYS A 300 9.71 -19.14 -9.43
C LYS A 300 8.36 -18.54 -9.04
N ASN A 301 7.83 -17.72 -9.93
CA ASN A 301 6.53 -17.08 -9.77
C ASN A 301 5.91 -16.82 -11.14
N THR A 302 4.59 -16.81 -11.20
CA THR A 302 3.80 -16.45 -12.38
C THR A 302 2.95 -15.21 -12.14
N LYS A 303 3.00 -14.65 -10.93
CA LYS A 303 2.28 -13.43 -10.55
C LYS A 303 3.25 -12.32 -10.17
N ILE A 304 2.92 -11.09 -10.56
CA ILE A 304 3.66 -9.89 -10.22
C ILE A 304 2.74 -8.81 -9.67
N ASP A 305 3.20 -8.07 -8.67
CA ASP A 305 2.50 -6.94 -8.08
C ASP A 305 3.16 -5.64 -8.57
N MET A 306 2.38 -4.77 -9.21
CA MET A 306 2.78 -3.42 -9.57
C MET A 306 2.66 -2.54 -8.33
N LEU A 307 3.78 -2.02 -7.82
CA LEU A 307 3.80 -1.33 -6.53
C LEU A 307 3.72 0.18 -6.69
N LEU A 308 4.63 0.75 -7.48
CA LEU A 308 4.72 2.18 -7.67
C LEU A 308 4.99 2.49 -9.13
N GLN A 309 4.33 3.55 -9.60
CA GLN A 309 4.61 4.14 -10.90
C GLN A 309 4.40 5.64 -10.82
N GLY A 310 5.19 6.38 -11.57
CA GLY A 310 5.12 7.83 -11.56
C GLY A 310 5.70 8.39 -12.84
N VAL A 311 5.20 9.57 -13.20
CA VAL A 311 5.68 10.36 -14.34
C VAL A 311 5.77 11.80 -13.85
N LYS A 312 6.88 12.47 -14.14
CA LYS A 312 7.03 13.89 -13.81
C LYS A 312 5.92 14.71 -14.47
N PRO A 313 5.39 15.76 -13.82
CA PRO A 313 4.24 16.53 -14.30
C PRO A 313 4.35 16.98 -15.76
N GLU A 314 5.52 17.45 -16.18
CA GLU A 314 5.79 17.90 -17.55
C GLU A 314 5.78 16.79 -18.60
N TYR A 315 5.75 15.51 -18.19
CA TYR A 315 5.65 14.33 -19.05
C TYR A 315 4.31 13.60 -18.96
N ILE A 316 3.39 14.05 -18.10
CA ILE A 316 2.02 13.52 -18.03
C ILE A 316 1.33 13.75 -19.38
N ASN A 317 0.54 12.77 -19.83
CA ASN A 317 -0.13 12.74 -21.14
C ASN A 317 0.81 12.81 -22.36
N LYS A 318 2.13 12.68 -22.20
CA LYS A 318 3.10 12.60 -23.30
C LYS A 318 3.49 11.16 -23.68
N GLY A 319 2.86 10.16 -23.06
CA GLY A 319 3.07 8.75 -23.38
C GLY A 319 4.26 8.08 -22.67
N VAL A 320 4.90 8.73 -21.69
CA VAL A 320 6.01 8.13 -20.91
C VAL A 320 5.61 6.85 -20.20
N ALA A 321 4.35 6.73 -19.76
CA ALA A 321 3.85 5.49 -19.18
C ALA A 321 3.99 4.28 -20.12
N ALA A 322 3.72 4.47 -21.41
CA ALA A 322 3.86 3.41 -22.40
C ALA A 322 5.32 2.92 -22.54
N VAL A 323 6.31 3.79 -22.28
CA VAL A 323 7.73 3.42 -22.33
C VAL A 323 8.06 2.39 -21.26
N PHE A 324 7.74 2.67 -20.00
CA PHE A 324 8.06 1.72 -18.93
C PHE A 324 7.15 0.50 -18.94
N PHE A 325 5.88 0.62 -19.35
CA PHE A 325 5.02 -0.55 -19.50
C PHE A 325 5.44 -1.46 -20.66
N ASN A 326 5.93 -0.91 -21.77
CA ASN A 326 6.51 -1.70 -22.86
C ASN A 326 7.67 -2.57 -22.35
N LYS A 327 8.63 -1.96 -21.63
CA LYS A 327 9.76 -2.70 -21.05
C LYS A 327 9.31 -3.74 -20.03
N LEU A 328 8.43 -3.37 -19.10
CA LEU A 328 7.98 -4.24 -18.02
C LEU A 328 7.16 -5.42 -18.54
N MET A 329 6.22 -5.19 -19.46
CA MET A 329 5.43 -6.26 -20.06
C MET A 329 6.31 -7.23 -20.86
N GLN A 330 7.31 -6.72 -21.60
CA GLN A 330 8.28 -7.61 -22.25
C GLN A 330 9.03 -8.47 -21.22
N ALA A 331 9.48 -7.89 -20.11
CA ALA A 331 10.12 -8.63 -19.04
C ALA A 331 9.19 -9.68 -18.40
N TYR A 332 7.89 -9.40 -18.29
CA TYR A 332 6.91 -10.34 -17.77
C TYR A 332 6.77 -11.55 -18.69
N ILE A 333 6.65 -11.30 -20.00
CA ILE A 333 6.58 -12.33 -21.04
C ILE A 333 7.83 -13.21 -21.01
N ASP A 334 9.01 -12.61 -21.07
CA ASP A 334 10.29 -13.31 -21.14
C ASP A 334 10.57 -14.20 -19.91
N ASN A 335 9.97 -13.86 -18.75
CA ASN A 335 10.16 -14.59 -17.50
C ASN A 335 8.93 -15.42 -17.11
N GLY A 336 7.96 -15.60 -18.01
CA GLY A 336 6.83 -16.52 -17.82
C GLY A 336 5.79 -16.04 -16.79
N ILE A 337 5.73 -14.75 -16.50
CA ILE A 337 4.66 -14.14 -15.71
C ILE A 337 3.35 -14.24 -16.51
N LYS A 338 2.27 -14.61 -15.84
CA LYS A 338 0.93 -14.82 -16.41
C LYS A 338 -0.07 -13.79 -15.93
N THR A 339 0.12 -13.28 -14.72
CA THR A 339 -0.81 -12.32 -14.11
C THR A 339 -0.03 -11.17 -13.50
N ALA A 340 -0.47 -9.95 -13.77
CA ALA A 340 0.02 -8.76 -13.09
C ALA A 340 -1.13 -8.09 -12.34
N ILE A 341 -0.89 -7.72 -11.08
CA ILE A 341 -1.85 -6.99 -10.26
C ILE A 341 -1.45 -5.52 -10.26
N SER A 342 -2.34 -4.63 -10.66
CA SER A 342 -2.08 -3.18 -10.65
C SER A 342 -1.86 -2.67 -9.21
N SER A 343 -1.25 -1.49 -9.07
CA SER A 343 -1.38 -0.73 -7.82
C SER A 343 -2.83 -0.26 -7.66
N HIS A 344 -3.20 0.16 -6.45
CA HIS A 344 -4.49 0.77 -6.17
C HIS A 344 -4.58 2.13 -6.86
N ALA A 345 -5.61 2.32 -7.67
CA ALA A 345 -5.91 3.59 -8.31
C ALA A 345 -7.20 4.16 -7.73
N LEU A 346 -7.25 5.48 -7.50
CA LEU A 346 -8.51 6.17 -7.19
C LEU A 346 -9.53 5.87 -8.29
N GLU A 347 -10.77 5.59 -7.89
CA GLU A 347 -11.86 5.35 -8.84
C GLU A 347 -12.09 6.52 -9.81
N THR A 348 -11.67 7.73 -9.42
CA THR A 348 -11.72 8.95 -10.22
C THR A 348 -10.52 9.13 -11.14
N ASN A 349 -9.42 8.39 -10.92
CA ASN A 349 -8.20 8.47 -11.74
C ASN A 349 -8.33 7.60 -12.99
N LYS A 350 -9.19 8.05 -13.93
CA LYS A 350 -9.43 7.36 -15.20
C LYS A 350 -8.14 7.15 -16.00
N ALA A 351 -7.22 8.12 -15.99
CA ALA A 351 -5.96 8.01 -16.71
C ALA A 351 -5.12 6.82 -16.22
N ALA A 352 -5.02 6.60 -14.90
CA ALA A 352 -4.28 5.46 -14.36
C ALA A 352 -4.92 4.10 -14.72
N ILE A 353 -6.25 4.05 -14.80
CA ILE A 353 -7.01 2.84 -15.16
C ILE A 353 -6.88 2.54 -16.66
N GLN A 354 -7.03 3.57 -17.51
CA GLN A 354 -7.04 3.46 -18.97
C GLN A 354 -5.70 3.06 -19.60
N ILE A 355 -4.59 3.16 -18.84
CA ILE A 355 -3.30 2.64 -19.29
C ILE A 355 -3.38 1.14 -19.64
N PHE A 356 -4.33 0.42 -19.04
CA PHE A 356 -4.50 -1.01 -19.26
C PHE A 356 -5.59 -1.37 -20.29
N ASP A 357 -6.18 -0.39 -21.00
CA ASP A 357 -7.26 -0.63 -21.98
C ASP A 357 -6.84 -1.54 -23.15
N ASP A 358 -5.54 -1.59 -23.46
CA ASP A 358 -4.99 -2.46 -24.51
C ASP A 358 -4.69 -3.90 -24.03
N TYR A 359 -5.10 -4.27 -22.81
CA TYR A 359 -4.89 -5.59 -22.20
C TYR A 359 -6.22 -6.20 -21.72
N ASN A 360 -6.24 -7.53 -21.57
CA ASN A 360 -7.36 -8.20 -20.92
C ASN A 360 -7.27 -7.96 -19.40
N THR A 361 -8.27 -7.30 -18.83
CA THR A 361 -8.28 -6.91 -17.42
C THR A 361 -9.61 -7.20 -16.74
N ARG A 362 -9.56 -7.43 -15.43
CA ARG A 362 -10.75 -7.44 -14.56
C ARG A 362 -10.48 -6.66 -13.28
N GLN A 363 -11.48 -5.95 -12.79
CA GLN A 363 -11.45 -5.42 -11.43
C GLN A 363 -11.64 -6.60 -10.46
N HIS A 364 -10.60 -6.97 -9.72
CA HIS A 364 -10.67 -8.08 -8.77
C HIS A 364 -10.90 -7.64 -7.32
N LEU A 365 -10.44 -6.43 -6.94
CA LEU A 365 -10.51 -5.91 -5.59
C LEU A 365 -10.97 -4.45 -5.61
N ARG A 366 -11.81 -4.07 -4.63
CA ARG A 366 -12.13 -2.67 -4.33
C ARG A 366 -11.96 -2.39 -2.84
N ARG A 367 -11.30 -1.29 -2.54
CA ARG A 367 -11.10 -0.79 -1.18
C ARG A 367 -11.72 0.57 -1.02
N ARG A 368 -12.12 0.88 0.21
CA ARG A 368 -12.82 2.11 0.58
C ARG A 368 -12.14 2.77 1.76
N ILE A 369 -12.00 4.07 1.66
CA ILE A 369 -11.78 4.92 2.81
C ILE A 369 -13.12 5.44 3.30
N TYR A 370 -13.30 5.42 4.61
CA TYR A 370 -14.48 5.85 5.33
C TYR A 370 -14.18 7.12 6.12
N ILE A 371 -15.18 8.00 6.20
CA ILE A 371 -15.11 9.22 7.01
C ILE A 371 -16.37 9.38 7.85
N LYS A 372 -16.19 9.97 9.04
CA LYS A 372 -17.27 10.45 9.90
C LYS A 372 -16.88 11.79 10.50
N HIS A 373 -17.65 12.82 10.18
CA HIS A 373 -17.52 14.15 10.78
C HIS A 373 -18.22 14.19 12.14
N PHE A 374 -17.66 14.94 13.06
CA PHE A 374 -18.31 15.29 14.31
C PHE A 374 -19.25 16.47 14.07
N GLU A 375 -20.39 16.44 14.75
CA GLU A 375 -21.33 17.55 14.81
C GLU A 375 -20.82 18.69 15.70
#